data_AF-A0A2E8VJ67-F1
#
_entry.id   AF-A0A2E8VJ67-F1
#
_cell.length_a   1.000
_cell.length_b   1.000
_cell.length_c   1.000
_cell.angle_alpha   90.00
_cell.angle_beta   90.00
_cell.angle_gamma   90.00
#
_symmetry.space_group_name_H-M   'P 1'
#
loop_
_entity.id
_entity.type
_entity.pdbx_description
1 polymer ?
#
loop_
_entity_poly.entity_id
_entity_poly.type
_entity_poly.pdbx_seq_one_letter_code
_entity_poly.pdbx_strand_id
1 'polypeptide(L)'
;MSEATSGPSVGKVLPAKHFTVSDNLLTDYFEGLDLDGAAFAAGDVPVPTMIATDADNYFGESAFEQQRGHLWMRQEWNFSKPMQAGVTYDTSATITDIYKKRNRTVVNTAVKMTDDGGDTVMTFNHHQSFLLDEPVEQVEFRDPAKKEGRRKFEVPEGKEIPGFDKVITLEMCGQYFHGSKSYHTDKEASLELGFQEVVVGGRMTMAYLGHLLDSYFGKRWFESGSLDVKFTNPTWPNDHIFVKGIDTGPSEDGSRDTAFAWIEKADGTIVLIAQASVAA
;
A
#
# COMPACT_ATOMS: atom_id res chain seq x y z
N MET A 1 -1.21 7.01 36.53
CA MET A 1 -0.77 8.10 35.64
C MET A 1 -0.68 7.47 34.27
N SER A 2 -1.45 7.95 33.29
CA SER A 2 -1.26 7.47 31.91
C SER A 2 0.07 8.03 31.41
N GLU A 3 0.91 7.17 30.83
CA GLU A 3 2.02 7.67 30.02
C GLU A 3 1.42 8.49 28.89
N ALA A 4 1.78 9.77 28.82
CA ALA A 4 1.44 10.57 27.65
C ALA A 4 2.20 9.97 26.48
N THR A 5 1.49 9.31 25.56
CA THR A 5 2.05 8.75 24.34
C THR A 5 2.68 9.89 23.55
N SER A 6 4.01 10.00 23.62
CA SER A 6 4.73 11.01 22.87
C SER A 6 4.47 10.79 21.38
N GLY A 7 4.14 11.88 20.68
CA GLY A 7 3.93 11.88 19.24
C GLY A 7 5.17 11.40 18.46
N PRO A 8 5.08 11.30 17.13
CA PRO A 8 6.18 10.79 16.33
C PRO A 8 7.42 11.68 16.47
N SER A 9 8.57 11.03 16.62
CA SER A 9 9.88 11.66 16.63
C SER A 9 10.89 10.79 15.88
N VAL A 10 11.85 11.42 15.21
CA VAL A 10 12.91 10.69 14.48
C VAL A 10 13.77 9.91 15.47
N GLY A 11 14.03 8.64 15.16
CA GLY A 11 14.70 7.68 16.03
C GLY A 11 13.79 6.98 17.06
N LYS A 12 12.47 7.27 17.08
CA LYS A 12 11.51 6.55 17.93
C LYS A 12 11.41 5.10 17.46
N VAL A 13 11.93 4.17 18.25
CA VAL A 13 11.68 2.73 18.12
C VAL A 13 10.25 2.46 18.57
N LEU A 14 9.49 1.73 17.75
CA LEU A 14 8.11 1.34 18.03
C LEU A 14 8.09 -0.07 18.66
N PRO A 15 7.02 -0.46 19.38
CA PRO A 15 6.91 -1.79 19.94
C PRO A 15 7.08 -2.90 18.90
N ALA A 16 7.68 -4.02 19.28
CA ALA A 16 7.61 -5.22 18.45
C ALA A 16 6.15 -5.67 18.34
N LYS A 17 5.74 -6.15 17.16
CA LYS A 17 4.42 -6.75 16.95
C LYS A 17 4.56 -8.11 16.29
N HIS A 18 3.48 -8.89 16.31
CA HIS A 18 3.41 -10.18 15.64
C HIS A 18 2.38 -10.08 14.52
N PHE A 19 2.70 -10.68 13.36
CA PHE A 19 1.84 -10.73 12.19
C PHE A 19 1.62 -12.19 11.78
N THR A 20 0.39 -12.68 11.82
CA THR A 20 0.05 -14.06 11.47
C THR A 20 -0.71 -14.10 10.15
N VAL A 21 -0.22 -14.90 9.19
CA VAL A 21 -0.93 -15.15 7.92
C VAL A 21 -2.05 -16.16 8.17
N SER A 22 -3.13 -15.70 8.81
CA SER A 22 -4.29 -16.54 9.14
C SER A 22 -5.19 -16.81 7.92
N ASP A 23 -5.96 -17.91 7.98
CA ASP A 23 -6.94 -18.25 6.95
C ASP A 23 -7.97 -17.13 6.74
N ASN A 24 -8.46 -16.50 7.82
CA ASN A 24 -9.36 -15.35 7.73
C ASN A 24 -8.73 -14.17 7.00
N LEU A 25 -7.45 -13.86 7.29
CA LEU A 25 -6.73 -12.78 6.62
C LEU A 25 -6.59 -13.06 5.10
N LEU A 26 -6.36 -14.32 4.73
CA LEU A 26 -6.30 -14.76 3.33
C LEU A 26 -7.69 -14.66 2.67
N THR A 27 -8.75 -15.12 3.33
CA THR A 27 -10.14 -15.00 2.86
C THR A 27 -10.51 -13.54 2.62
N ASP A 28 -10.32 -12.67 3.62
CA ASP A 28 -10.62 -11.24 3.54
C ASP A 28 -9.78 -10.53 2.47
N TYR A 29 -8.54 -10.98 2.23
CA TYR A 29 -7.69 -10.47 1.15
C TYR A 29 -8.23 -10.84 -0.24
N PHE A 30 -8.58 -12.11 -0.50
CA PHE A 30 -9.06 -12.53 -1.82
C PHE A 30 -10.49 -12.04 -2.10
N GLU A 31 -11.40 -12.19 -1.14
CA GLU A 31 -12.80 -11.76 -1.30
C GLU A 31 -12.93 -10.23 -1.30
N GLY A 32 -12.22 -9.54 -0.41
CA GLY A 32 -12.20 -8.08 -0.35
C GLY A 32 -11.53 -7.39 -1.55
N LEU A 33 -10.85 -8.15 -2.41
CA LEU A 33 -10.30 -7.67 -3.69
C LEU A 33 -10.99 -8.29 -4.91
N ASP A 34 -11.95 -9.22 -4.75
CA ASP A 34 -12.53 -9.98 -5.86
C ASP A 34 -11.43 -10.58 -6.77
N LEU A 35 -10.43 -11.23 -6.16
CA LEU A 35 -9.31 -11.88 -6.84
C LEU A 35 -9.44 -13.41 -6.79
N ASP A 36 -9.03 -14.07 -7.87
CA ASP A 36 -9.02 -15.54 -7.92
C ASP A 36 -7.92 -16.12 -7.01
N GLY A 37 -8.33 -16.74 -5.92
CA GLY A 37 -7.46 -17.44 -4.97
C GLY A 37 -7.23 -18.92 -5.31
N ALA A 38 -7.79 -19.47 -6.39
CA ALA A 38 -7.77 -20.91 -6.66
C ALA A 38 -6.35 -21.49 -6.78
N ALA A 39 -5.43 -20.79 -7.47
CA ALA A 39 -4.03 -21.20 -7.59
C ALA A 39 -3.30 -21.19 -6.24
N PHE A 40 -3.62 -20.23 -5.36
CA PHE A 40 -3.08 -20.21 -4.00
C PHE A 40 -3.65 -21.36 -3.16
N ALA A 41 -4.96 -21.59 -3.22
CA ALA A 41 -5.62 -22.68 -2.49
C ALA A 41 -5.17 -24.08 -2.94
N ALA A 42 -4.73 -24.22 -4.20
CA ALA A 42 -4.10 -25.44 -4.72
C ALA A 42 -2.62 -25.61 -4.27
N GLY A 43 -1.98 -24.55 -3.77
CA GLY A 43 -0.55 -24.52 -3.44
C GLY A 43 0.37 -24.26 -4.63
N ASP A 44 -0.18 -23.85 -5.79
CA ASP A 44 0.59 -23.58 -7.01
C ASP A 44 1.37 -22.25 -6.95
N VAL A 45 0.91 -21.29 -6.12
CA VAL A 45 1.56 -20.00 -5.88
C VAL A 45 1.74 -19.71 -4.38
N PRO A 46 2.74 -18.91 -3.98
CA PRO A 46 2.93 -18.52 -2.58
C PRO A 46 1.80 -17.62 -2.04
N VAL A 47 1.84 -17.35 -0.73
CA VAL A 47 1.02 -16.31 -0.09
C VAL A 47 1.26 -14.96 -0.80
N PRO A 48 0.19 -14.23 -1.21
CA PRO A 48 0.32 -12.94 -1.89
C PRO A 48 1.18 -11.93 -1.12
N THR A 49 2.07 -11.21 -1.79
CA THR A 49 3.06 -10.36 -1.09
C THR A 49 2.41 -9.22 -0.29
N MET A 50 1.32 -8.66 -0.79
CA MET A 50 0.66 -7.48 -0.22
C MET A 50 -0.23 -7.79 0.99
N ILE A 51 -0.42 -9.05 1.37
CA ILE A 51 -1.11 -9.38 2.63
C ILE A 51 -0.34 -8.88 3.86
N ALA A 52 0.97 -8.67 3.72
CA ALA A 52 1.81 -8.04 4.75
C ALA A 52 1.50 -6.55 4.96
N THR A 53 0.56 -5.93 4.24
CA THR A 53 0.12 -4.55 4.60
C THR A 53 -0.56 -4.50 5.97
N ASP A 54 -1.03 -5.64 6.49
CA ASP A 54 -1.50 -5.77 7.87
C ASP A 54 -0.35 -5.93 8.89
N ALA A 55 0.86 -6.25 8.43
CA ALA A 55 2.08 -6.17 9.25
C ALA A 55 2.55 -4.70 9.43
N ASP A 56 2.13 -3.79 8.55
CA ASP A 56 2.33 -2.33 8.62
C ASP A 56 1.30 -1.62 9.55
N ASN A 57 0.85 -2.30 10.59
CA ASN A 57 -0.15 -1.77 11.52
C ASN A 57 0.49 -0.90 12.62
N TYR A 58 1.35 0.04 12.24
CA TYR A 58 2.10 0.93 13.16
C TYR A 58 1.51 2.33 13.31
N PHE A 59 0.31 2.57 12.75
CA PHE A 59 -0.32 3.88 12.74
C PHE A 59 -0.58 4.41 14.16
N GLY A 60 -1.05 3.56 15.08
CA GLY A 60 -1.33 3.96 16.47
C GLY A 60 -0.12 4.52 17.24
N GLU A 61 1.09 4.02 16.96
CA GLU A 61 2.32 4.43 17.65
C GLU A 61 3.13 5.50 16.90
N SER A 62 2.85 5.71 15.60
CA SER A 62 3.56 6.64 14.71
C SER A 62 2.73 7.84 14.23
N ALA A 63 1.42 7.86 14.49
CA ALA A 63 0.57 9.00 14.16
C ALA A 63 0.70 10.16 15.16
N PHE A 64 0.43 11.37 14.68
CA PHE A 64 0.13 12.51 15.54
C PHE A 64 -1.28 12.35 16.14
N GLU A 65 -1.54 12.97 17.30
CA GLU A 65 -2.89 13.06 17.88
C GLU A 65 -3.89 13.70 16.91
N GLN A 66 -3.44 14.68 16.11
CA GLN A 66 -4.22 15.30 15.05
C GLN A 66 -4.12 14.48 13.75
N GLN A 67 -5.14 13.68 13.47
CA GLN A 67 -5.17 12.73 12.35
C GLN A 67 -5.91 13.24 11.09
N ARG A 68 -6.35 14.51 11.07
CA ARG A 68 -7.09 15.11 9.94
C ARG A 68 -6.44 14.86 8.58
N GLY A 69 -7.25 14.37 7.65
CA GLY A 69 -6.89 14.13 6.24
C GLY A 69 -5.65 13.26 6.04
N HIS A 70 -5.36 12.34 6.97
CA HIS A 70 -4.18 11.49 6.88
C HIS A 70 -4.30 10.53 5.70
N LEU A 71 -3.23 10.38 4.92
CA LEU A 71 -3.19 9.55 3.71
C LEU A 71 -1.81 8.94 3.49
N TRP A 72 -1.76 7.70 3.01
CA TRP A 72 -0.55 7.08 2.48
C TRP A 72 0.02 7.93 1.35
N MET A 73 1.34 8.20 1.39
CA MET A 73 2.03 9.05 0.42
C MET A 73 2.98 8.24 -0.47
N ARG A 74 3.67 7.26 0.13
CA ARG A 74 4.62 6.36 -0.52
C ARG A 74 4.78 5.09 0.32
N GLN A 75 5.02 3.98 -0.34
CA GLN A 75 5.41 2.70 0.26
C GLN A 75 6.63 2.19 -0.51
N GLU A 76 7.72 1.87 0.18
CA GLU A 76 8.96 1.32 -0.44
C GLU A 76 9.25 -0.04 0.19
N TRP A 77 9.23 -1.12 -0.57
CA TRP A 77 9.22 -2.50 -0.08
C TRP A 77 10.32 -3.33 -0.74
N ASN A 78 10.93 -4.26 -0.01
CA ASN A 78 11.87 -5.25 -0.54
C ASN A 78 11.54 -6.63 0.04
N PHE A 79 11.42 -7.63 -0.82
CA PHE A 79 11.15 -9.02 -0.45
C PHE A 79 12.45 -9.83 -0.45
N SER A 80 12.54 -10.82 0.44
CA SER A 80 13.69 -11.72 0.56
C SER A 80 13.30 -13.20 0.56
N LYS A 81 12.06 -13.53 0.94
CA LYS A 81 11.46 -14.86 0.81
C LYS A 81 9.93 -14.78 0.86
N PRO A 82 9.21 -15.76 0.28
CA PRO A 82 7.75 -15.84 0.40
C PRO A 82 7.29 -16.03 1.85
N MET A 83 6.11 -15.50 2.15
CA MET A 83 5.36 -15.84 3.36
C MET A 83 4.69 -17.21 3.24
N GLN A 84 4.32 -17.80 4.38
CA GLN A 84 3.65 -19.09 4.49
C GLN A 84 2.35 -18.95 5.28
N ALA A 85 1.30 -19.66 4.85
CA ALA A 85 0.01 -19.67 5.54
C ALA A 85 0.15 -20.32 6.93
N GLY A 86 -0.59 -19.80 7.91
CA GLY A 86 -0.56 -20.21 9.31
C GLY A 86 0.69 -19.78 10.10
N VAL A 87 1.69 -19.17 9.46
CA VAL A 87 2.94 -18.75 10.11
C VAL A 87 2.79 -17.34 10.71
N THR A 88 3.43 -17.16 11.86
CA THR A 88 3.58 -15.88 12.55
C THR A 88 4.98 -15.32 12.34
N TYR A 89 5.04 -14.03 12.04
CA TYR A 89 6.25 -13.25 11.83
C TYR A 89 6.39 -12.17 12.89
N ASP A 90 7.62 -11.84 13.25
CA ASP A 90 7.93 -10.71 14.12
C ASP A 90 8.15 -9.45 13.29
N THR A 91 7.56 -8.33 13.70
CA THR A 91 7.83 -7.01 13.12
C THR A 91 8.49 -6.09 14.13
N SER A 92 9.45 -5.31 13.64
CA SER A 92 10.13 -4.25 14.36
C SER A 92 10.12 -2.99 13.51
N ALA A 93 9.89 -1.83 14.13
CA ALA A 93 9.74 -0.57 13.41
C ALA A 93 10.43 0.61 14.09
N THR A 94 10.86 1.58 13.29
CA THR A 94 11.49 2.83 13.76
C THR A 94 11.09 3.99 12.86
N ILE A 95 10.73 5.12 13.46
CA ILE A 95 10.51 6.36 12.71
C ILE A 95 11.87 6.89 12.26
N THR A 96 12.12 6.88 10.96
CA THR A 96 13.43 7.22 10.36
C THR A 96 13.51 8.66 9.88
N ASP A 97 12.38 9.29 9.55
CA ASP A 97 12.33 10.70 9.13
C ASP A 97 10.94 11.32 9.41
N ILE A 98 10.90 12.65 9.58
CA ILE A 98 9.68 13.45 9.62
C ILE A 98 9.91 14.72 8.80
N TYR A 99 9.26 14.82 7.65
CA TYR A 99 9.52 15.87 6.66
C TYR A 99 8.26 16.58 6.16
N LYS A 100 8.43 17.78 5.59
CA LYS A 100 7.36 18.52 4.92
C LYS A 100 7.33 18.20 3.43
N LYS A 101 6.13 17.91 2.90
CA LYS A 101 5.88 17.74 1.46
C LYS A 101 4.67 18.58 1.07
N ARG A 102 4.91 19.78 0.54
CA ARG A 102 3.89 20.83 0.35
C ARG A 102 3.26 21.18 1.72
N ASN A 103 1.94 21.23 1.82
CA ASN A 103 1.17 21.49 3.04
C ASN A 103 0.96 20.26 3.94
N ARG A 104 1.70 19.16 3.71
CA ARG A 104 1.59 17.94 4.51
C ARG A 104 2.87 17.70 5.30
N THR A 105 2.72 17.31 6.56
CA THR A 105 3.78 16.66 7.34
C THR A 105 3.73 15.16 7.04
N VAL A 106 4.88 14.52 6.84
CA VAL A 106 5.00 13.10 6.53
C VAL A 106 5.88 12.44 7.57
N VAL A 107 5.44 11.31 8.12
CA VAL A 107 6.21 10.42 8.99
C VAL A 107 6.68 9.24 8.14
N ASN A 108 7.98 8.96 8.14
CA ASN A 108 8.56 7.78 7.49
C ASN A 108 8.90 6.72 8.54
N THR A 109 8.13 5.64 8.57
CA THR A 109 8.35 4.49 9.46
C THR A 109 9.03 3.39 8.66
N ALA A 110 10.26 3.04 9.02
CA ALA A 110 10.93 1.85 8.50
C ALA A 110 10.52 0.64 9.35
N VAL A 111 10.17 -0.46 8.70
CA VAL A 111 9.71 -1.71 9.31
C VAL A 111 10.53 -2.86 8.73
N LYS A 112 10.89 -3.81 9.61
CA LYS A 112 11.51 -5.09 9.24
C LYS A 112 10.64 -6.22 9.76
N MET A 113 10.35 -7.19 8.90
CA MET A 113 9.65 -8.42 9.24
C MET A 113 10.61 -9.61 9.19
N THR A 114 10.62 -10.44 10.24
CA THR A 114 11.44 -11.64 10.38
C THR A 114 10.60 -12.87 10.70
N ASP A 115 11.10 -14.05 10.34
CA ASP A 115 10.53 -15.33 10.80
C ASP A 115 11.12 -15.79 12.15
N ASP A 116 10.73 -16.99 12.58
CA ASP A 116 11.18 -17.62 13.83
C ASP A 116 12.68 -17.91 13.88
N GLY A 117 13.32 -18.09 12.72
CA GLY A 117 14.78 -18.16 12.57
C GLY A 117 15.49 -16.81 12.74
N GLY A 118 14.75 -15.68 12.75
CA GLY A 118 15.30 -14.33 12.77
C GLY A 118 15.77 -13.82 11.40
N ASP A 119 15.54 -14.59 10.34
CA ASP A 119 15.87 -14.22 8.97
C ASP A 119 14.89 -13.17 8.46
N THR A 120 15.37 -12.27 7.60
CA THR A 120 14.52 -11.22 7.02
C THR A 120 13.59 -11.82 5.98
N VAL A 121 12.29 -11.56 6.10
CA VAL A 121 11.27 -11.92 5.10
C VAL A 121 11.07 -10.76 4.13
N MET A 122 10.93 -9.55 4.69
CA MET A 122 10.82 -8.30 3.95
C MET A 122 11.20 -7.09 4.81
N THR A 123 11.51 -5.98 4.15
CA THR A 123 11.62 -4.65 4.75
C THR A 123 10.71 -3.68 4.01
N PHE A 124 10.15 -2.71 4.72
CA PHE A 124 9.36 -1.65 4.09
C PHE A 124 9.45 -0.30 4.79
N ASN A 125 9.31 0.78 4.03
CA ASN A 125 9.21 2.16 4.49
C ASN A 125 7.84 2.72 4.15
N HIS A 126 7.04 2.98 5.19
CA HIS A 126 5.72 3.58 5.09
C HIS A 126 5.81 5.10 5.31
N HIS A 127 5.42 5.87 4.30
CA HIS A 127 5.31 7.33 4.38
C HIS A 127 3.85 7.75 4.61
N GLN A 128 3.47 7.91 5.86
CA GLN A 128 2.14 8.36 6.27
C GLN A 128 2.10 9.90 6.33
N SER A 129 1.18 10.53 5.59
CA SER A 129 1.03 12.01 5.57
C SER A 129 -0.13 12.50 6.42
N PHE A 130 -0.05 13.74 6.90
CA PHE A 130 -1.01 14.42 7.79
C PHE A 130 -1.20 15.91 7.41
N LEU A 131 -2.40 16.46 7.62
CA LEU A 131 -2.71 17.90 7.46
C LEU A 131 -2.73 18.61 8.82
N LEU A 132 -1.54 18.79 9.41
CA LEU A 132 -1.36 19.39 10.74
C LEU A 132 -1.46 20.92 10.75
N ASP A 133 -0.94 21.56 9.69
CA ASP A 133 -1.04 23.01 9.51
C ASP A 133 -2.53 23.40 9.31
N GLU A 134 -2.91 24.60 9.76
CA GLU A 134 -4.24 25.26 9.78
C GLU A 134 -5.52 24.39 9.63
N PRO A 135 -6.55 24.58 10.50
CA PRO A 135 -7.80 23.81 10.38
C PRO A 135 -8.50 24.06 9.05
N VAL A 136 -8.48 23.04 8.18
CA VAL A 136 -9.33 22.98 6.99
C VAL A 136 -10.68 22.35 7.35
N GLU A 137 -11.77 22.97 6.92
CA GLU A 137 -13.12 22.42 7.09
C GLU A 137 -13.31 21.11 6.30
N GLN A 138 -12.59 20.98 5.17
CA GLN A 138 -12.65 19.82 4.30
C GLN A 138 -11.29 19.56 3.64
N VAL A 139 -10.97 18.28 3.44
CA VAL A 139 -9.76 17.84 2.75
C VAL A 139 -9.95 18.02 1.25
N GLU A 140 -9.43 19.11 0.71
CA GLU A 140 -9.43 19.34 -0.73
C GLU A 140 -8.45 18.39 -1.44
N PHE A 141 -9.00 17.59 -2.35
CA PHE A 141 -8.22 16.89 -3.36
C PHE A 141 -8.05 17.78 -4.58
N ARG A 142 -6.84 17.81 -5.15
CA ARG A 142 -6.60 18.53 -6.40
C ARG A 142 -7.35 17.82 -7.53
N ASP A 143 -8.33 18.51 -8.10
CA ASP A 143 -8.99 18.11 -9.33
C ASP A 143 -7.94 17.80 -10.43
N PRO A 144 -7.82 16.53 -10.88
CA PRO A 144 -6.84 16.14 -11.90
C PRO A 144 -7.08 16.81 -13.25
N ALA A 145 -8.34 17.12 -13.59
CA ALA A 145 -8.73 17.74 -14.84
C ALA A 145 -8.41 19.25 -14.90
N LYS A 146 -8.29 19.93 -13.75
CA LYS A 146 -7.93 21.36 -13.65
C LYS A 146 -6.43 21.66 -13.69
N LYS A 147 -5.55 20.65 -13.87
CA LYS A 147 -4.11 20.92 -14.07
C LYS A 147 -3.85 21.49 -15.47
N GLU A 148 -3.58 22.79 -15.53
CA GLU A 148 -3.01 23.43 -16.72
C GLU A 148 -1.71 22.72 -17.13
N GLY A 149 -1.57 22.47 -18.43
CA GLY A 149 -0.51 21.60 -18.94
C GLY A 149 -0.71 20.16 -18.46
N ARG A 150 -1.53 19.40 -19.19
CA ARG A 150 -1.58 17.94 -19.07
C ARG A 150 -0.19 17.37 -19.39
N ARG A 151 0.69 17.26 -18.38
CA ARG A 151 1.59 16.11 -18.30
C ARG A 151 0.67 14.89 -18.17
N LYS A 152 0.25 14.39 -19.34
CA LYS A 152 -0.17 13.00 -19.45
C LYS A 152 0.94 12.19 -18.77
N PHE A 153 0.54 11.25 -17.94
CA PHE A 153 1.48 10.28 -17.42
C PHE A 153 2.13 9.59 -18.64
N GLU A 154 3.44 9.77 -18.81
CA GLU A 154 4.20 9.17 -19.91
C GLU A 154 4.48 7.72 -19.51
N VAL A 155 3.71 6.81 -20.11
CA VAL A 155 3.94 5.38 -20.02
C VAL A 155 5.32 5.08 -20.62
N PRO A 156 6.23 4.42 -19.89
CA PRO A 156 7.56 4.10 -20.42
C PRO A 156 7.47 3.09 -21.58
N GLU A 157 8.48 3.08 -22.44
CA GLU A 157 8.61 2.03 -23.46
C GLU A 157 8.95 0.68 -22.82
N GLY A 158 8.46 -0.40 -23.43
CA GLY A 158 8.69 -1.76 -22.96
C GLY A 158 7.65 -2.75 -23.45
N LYS A 159 7.61 -3.93 -22.83
CA LYS A 159 6.63 -4.98 -23.12
C LYS A 159 5.43 -4.84 -22.19
N GLU A 160 4.22 -4.90 -22.73
CA GLU A 160 3.00 -4.86 -21.92
C GLU A 160 2.89 -6.06 -20.97
N ILE A 161 2.61 -5.77 -19.70
CA ILE A 161 2.20 -6.77 -18.70
C ILE A 161 0.67 -6.86 -18.77
N PRO A 162 0.08 -8.05 -19.00
CA PRO A 162 -1.37 -8.21 -19.08
C PRO A 162 -2.08 -7.71 -17.82
N GLY A 163 -2.74 -6.56 -17.94
CA GLY A 163 -3.48 -5.92 -16.86
C GLY A 163 -4.88 -6.51 -16.64
N PHE A 164 -5.59 -5.96 -15.66
CA PHE A 164 -6.97 -6.29 -15.34
C PHE A 164 -7.71 -5.07 -14.79
N ASP A 165 -9.03 -5.15 -14.68
CA ASP A 165 -9.88 -4.08 -14.16
C ASP A 165 -10.81 -4.56 -13.03
N LYS A 166 -11.19 -3.64 -12.15
CA LYS A 166 -12.07 -3.89 -10.99
C LYS A 166 -12.95 -2.67 -10.71
N VAL A 167 -14.20 -2.92 -10.33
CA VAL A 167 -15.08 -1.90 -9.74
C VAL A 167 -15.07 -2.12 -8.23
N ILE A 168 -14.49 -1.18 -7.47
CA ILE A 168 -14.32 -1.37 -6.02
C ILE A 168 -15.61 -1.00 -5.31
N THR A 169 -16.31 -1.96 -4.68
CA THR A 169 -17.53 -1.68 -3.92
C THR A 169 -17.23 -1.32 -2.46
N LEU A 170 -18.20 -0.72 -1.75
CA LEU A 170 -18.08 -0.48 -0.30
C LEU A 170 -18.05 -1.80 0.50
N GLU A 171 -18.72 -2.85 0.00
CA GLU A 171 -18.72 -4.19 0.58
C GLU A 171 -17.33 -4.83 0.52
N MET A 172 -16.64 -4.71 -0.62
CA MET A 172 -15.24 -5.12 -0.77
C MET A 172 -14.32 -4.41 0.24
N CYS A 173 -14.53 -3.10 0.47
CA CYS A 173 -13.80 -2.39 1.52
C CYS A 173 -14.15 -2.92 2.93
N GLY A 174 -15.42 -3.23 3.19
CA GLY A 174 -15.83 -3.88 4.44
C GLY A 174 -15.09 -5.19 4.69
N GLN A 175 -15.06 -6.08 3.69
CA GLN A 175 -14.44 -7.39 3.76
C GLN A 175 -12.92 -7.29 3.90
N TYR A 176 -12.25 -6.50 3.06
CA TYR A 176 -10.78 -6.33 3.12
C TYR A 176 -10.26 -5.70 4.42
N PHE A 177 -11.12 -4.96 5.14
CA PHE A 177 -10.79 -4.37 6.45
C PHE A 177 -11.39 -5.16 7.62
N HIS A 178 -11.73 -6.45 7.42
CA HIS A 178 -12.18 -7.38 8.47
C HIS A 178 -13.45 -6.91 9.20
N GLY A 179 -14.33 -6.18 8.52
CA GLY A 179 -15.51 -5.52 9.10
C GLY A 179 -15.21 -4.36 10.06
N SER A 180 -13.95 -3.92 10.17
CA SER A 180 -13.54 -2.87 11.11
C SER A 180 -14.10 -1.50 10.72
N LYS A 181 -14.80 -0.81 11.64
CA LYS A 181 -15.25 0.58 11.43
C LYS A 181 -14.04 1.52 11.32
N SER A 182 -13.91 2.17 10.17
CA SER A 182 -12.87 3.15 9.86
C SER A 182 -13.34 4.08 8.72
N TYR A 183 -12.57 5.10 8.36
CA TYR A 183 -12.87 5.93 7.20
C TYR A 183 -12.81 5.21 5.83
N HIS A 184 -12.39 3.93 5.83
CA HIS A 184 -12.44 3.02 4.68
C HIS A 184 -13.75 2.23 4.57
N THR A 185 -14.57 2.22 5.61
CA THR A 185 -15.78 1.38 5.71
C THR A 185 -17.02 2.14 6.21
N ASP A 186 -16.83 3.29 6.83
CA ASP A 186 -17.86 4.06 7.51
C ASP A 186 -17.76 5.56 7.14
N LYS A 187 -18.91 6.12 6.73
CA LYS A 187 -18.97 7.49 6.22
C LYS A 187 -18.82 8.54 7.32
N GLU A 188 -19.36 8.31 8.52
CA GLU A 188 -19.27 9.26 9.63
C GLU A 188 -17.81 9.41 10.06
N ALA A 189 -17.09 8.29 10.24
CA ALA A 189 -15.66 8.29 10.53
C ALA A 189 -14.81 8.97 9.43
N SER A 190 -15.24 8.91 8.16
CA SER A 190 -14.57 9.61 7.07
C SER A 190 -14.81 11.13 7.10
N LEU A 191 -16.04 11.55 7.42
CA LEU A 191 -16.39 12.96 7.59
C LEU A 191 -15.65 13.59 8.79
N GLU A 192 -15.46 12.86 9.90
CA GLU A 192 -14.69 13.31 11.08
C GLU A 192 -13.21 13.62 10.75
N LEU A 193 -12.63 12.93 9.76
CA LEU A 193 -11.27 13.21 9.27
C LEU A 193 -11.22 14.33 8.21
N GLY A 194 -12.39 14.89 7.84
CA GLY A 194 -12.55 15.97 6.87
C GLY A 194 -12.69 15.51 5.41
N PHE A 195 -12.86 14.21 5.13
CA PHE A 195 -13.13 13.73 3.77
C PHE A 195 -14.60 13.98 3.37
N GLN A 196 -14.94 13.76 2.09
CA GLN A 196 -16.31 13.94 1.57
C GLN A 196 -17.14 12.64 1.56
N GLU A 197 -16.45 11.51 1.51
CA GLU A 197 -17.00 10.16 1.34
C GLU A 197 -16.01 9.14 1.94
N VAL A 198 -16.42 7.89 2.09
CA VAL A 198 -15.52 6.77 2.39
C VAL A 198 -14.35 6.73 1.40
N VAL A 199 -13.12 6.69 1.91
CA VAL A 199 -11.89 6.64 1.09
C VAL A 199 -11.46 5.19 0.94
N VAL A 200 -11.36 4.66 -0.28
CA VAL A 200 -10.78 3.32 -0.50
C VAL A 200 -9.33 3.32 -0.04
N GLY A 201 -8.96 2.35 0.80
CA GLY A 201 -7.67 2.32 1.47
C GLY A 201 -6.48 2.11 0.53
N GLY A 202 -5.36 2.77 0.84
CA GLY A 202 -4.10 2.64 0.11
C GLY A 202 -3.67 1.18 -0.05
N ARG A 203 -3.79 0.37 1.02
CA ARG A 203 -3.54 -1.09 1.01
C ARG A 203 -4.31 -1.85 -0.07
N MET A 204 -5.62 -1.60 -0.27
CA MET A 204 -6.39 -2.26 -1.32
C MET A 204 -5.84 -1.95 -2.72
N THR A 205 -5.63 -0.66 -3.01
CA THR A 205 -5.09 -0.25 -4.33
C THR A 205 -3.67 -0.76 -4.57
N MET A 206 -2.84 -0.82 -3.52
CA MET A 206 -1.51 -1.42 -3.58
C MET A 206 -1.56 -2.95 -3.77
N ALA A 207 -2.53 -3.64 -3.15
CA ALA A 207 -2.72 -5.08 -3.26
C ALA A 207 -3.07 -5.52 -4.69
N TYR A 208 -3.89 -4.77 -5.42
CA TYR A 208 -4.14 -5.01 -6.85
C TYR A 208 -2.86 -4.91 -7.69
N LEU A 209 -2.04 -3.90 -7.45
CA LEU A 209 -0.77 -3.74 -8.17
C LEU A 209 0.23 -4.83 -7.78
N GLY A 210 0.27 -5.24 -6.52
CA GLY A 210 1.05 -6.39 -6.07
C GLY A 210 0.60 -7.69 -6.74
N HIS A 211 -0.70 -7.97 -6.85
CA HIS A 211 -1.21 -9.14 -7.55
C HIS A 211 -0.74 -9.20 -9.02
N LEU A 212 -0.74 -8.07 -9.74
CA LEU A 212 -0.19 -7.99 -11.10
C LEU A 212 1.29 -8.42 -11.15
N LEU A 213 2.10 -7.98 -10.17
CA LEU A 213 3.54 -8.22 -10.13
C LEU A 213 3.90 -9.61 -9.59
N ASP A 214 3.19 -10.09 -8.57
CA ASP A 214 3.21 -11.46 -8.06
C ASP A 214 3.01 -12.44 -9.23
N SER A 215 1.99 -12.20 -10.07
CA SER A 215 1.69 -13.01 -11.25
C SER A 215 2.69 -12.85 -12.40
N TYR A 216 3.22 -11.63 -12.63
CA TYR A 216 4.14 -11.38 -13.76
C TYR A 216 5.56 -11.92 -13.53
N PHE A 217 6.15 -11.59 -12.38
CA PHE A 217 7.51 -11.97 -12.04
C PHE A 217 7.59 -13.35 -11.35
N GLY A 218 6.48 -13.86 -10.83
CA GLY A 218 6.40 -15.16 -10.18
C GLY A 218 7.43 -15.31 -9.06
N LYS A 219 8.09 -16.47 -8.98
CA LYS A 219 9.04 -16.81 -7.92
C LYS A 219 10.11 -15.73 -7.64
N ARG A 220 10.66 -15.07 -8.67
CA ARG A 220 11.70 -14.03 -8.54
C ARG A 220 11.22 -12.83 -7.71
N TRP A 221 9.92 -12.54 -7.73
CA TRP A 221 9.30 -11.47 -6.94
C TRP A 221 9.41 -11.73 -5.43
N PHE A 222 8.99 -12.92 -5.00
CA PHE A 222 8.97 -13.29 -3.59
C PHE A 222 10.38 -13.41 -2.98
N GLU A 223 11.39 -13.75 -3.79
CA GLU A 223 12.77 -13.94 -3.34
C GLU A 223 13.66 -12.69 -3.44
N SER A 224 13.31 -11.72 -4.31
CA SER A 224 14.21 -10.60 -4.62
C SER A 224 13.54 -9.30 -5.04
N GLY A 225 12.21 -9.25 -5.02
CA GLY A 225 11.44 -8.13 -5.54
C GLY A 225 11.65 -6.84 -4.74
N SER A 226 11.57 -5.72 -5.43
CA SER A 226 11.62 -4.37 -4.85
C SER A 226 10.53 -3.52 -5.48
N LEU A 227 9.88 -2.69 -4.68
CA LEU A 227 8.64 -1.99 -5.03
C LEU A 227 8.59 -0.59 -4.40
N ASP A 228 8.53 0.46 -5.21
CA ASP A 228 8.32 1.85 -4.78
C ASP A 228 6.99 2.38 -5.32
N VAL A 229 5.95 2.35 -4.49
CA VAL A 229 4.60 2.85 -4.79
C VAL A 229 4.45 4.30 -4.33
N LYS A 230 3.93 5.17 -5.19
CA LYS A 230 3.57 6.56 -4.89
C LYS A 230 2.08 6.77 -5.13
N PHE A 231 1.35 7.11 -4.07
CA PHE A 231 -0.07 7.43 -4.13
C PHE A 231 -0.24 8.87 -4.61
N THR A 232 -1.12 9.07 -5.60
CA THR A 232 -1.25 10.35 -6.31
C THR A 232 -2.64 10.97 -6.22
N ASN A 233 -3.70 10.15 -6.21
CA ASN A 233 -5.09 10.57 -6.02
C ASN A 233 -5.86 9.49 -5.22
N PRO A 234 -6.93 9.84 -4.49
CA PRO A 234 -7.75 8.88 -3.76
C PRO A 234 -8.60 8.03 -4.70
N THR A 235 -9.05 6.88 -4.22
CA THR A 235 -10.07 6.04 -4.85
C THR A 235 -11.32 6.01 -3.96
N TRP A 236 -12.48 5.87 -4.57
CA TRP A 236 -13.81 5.95 -3.96
C TRP A 236 -14.60 4.67 -4.25
N PRO A 237 -15.57 4.29 -3.40
CA PRO A 237 -16.51 3.23 -3.73
C PRO A 237 -17.24 3.50 -5.06
N ASN A 238 -17.35 2.46 -5.87
CA ASN A 238 -17.85 2.43 -7.25
C ASN A 238 -16.91 3.05 -8.31
N ASP A 239 -15.68 3.44 -7.97
CA ASP A 239 -14.67 3.73 -8.99
C ASP A 239 -14.35 2.45 -9.79
N HIS A 240 -14.39 2.56 -11.12
CA HIS A 240 -13.85 1.54 -12.03
C HIS A 240 -12.37 1.85 -12.28
N ILE A 241 -11.51 0.94 -11.84
CA ILE A 241 -10.05 1.05 -11.96
C ILE A 241 -9.47 0.03 -12.94
N PHE A 242 -8.37 0.41 -13.59
CA PHE A 242 -7.58 -0.41 -14.49
C PHE A 242 -6.16 -0.52 -13.93
N VAL A 243 -5.73 -1.75 -13.67
CA VAL A 243 -4.40 -2.10 -13.15
C VAL A 243 -3.53 -2.48 -14.35
N LYS A 244 -2.43 -1.74 -14.55
CA LYS A 244 -1.62 -1.80 -15.77
C LYS A 244 -0.13 -1.88 -15.45
N GLY A 245 0.64 -2.46 -16.36
CA GLY A 245 2.09 -2.51 -16.23
C GLY A 245 2.83 -2.63 -17.56
N ILE A 246 4.07 -2.15 -17.57
CA ILE A 246 5.06 -2.32 -18.62
C ILE A 246 6.30 -2.94 -17.98
N ASP A 247 6.79 -4.05 -18.55
CA ASP A 247 8.14 -4.55 -18.34
C ASP A 247 9.10 -3.66 -19.13
N THR A 248 9.91 -2.90 -18.41
CA THR A 248 10.84 -1.91 -18.95
C THR A 248 12.23 -2.51 -19.24
N GLY A 249 12.39 -3.83 -19.10
CA GLY A 249 13.62 -4.56 -19.37
C GLY A 249 14.66 -4.43 -18.24
N PRO A 250 15.93 -4.78 -18.51
CA PRO A 250 16.99 -4.73 -17.50
C PRO A 250 17.35 -3.30 -17.09
N SER A 251 17.79 -3.14 -15.84
CA SER A 251 18.40 -1.92 -15.32
C SER A 251 19.69 -1.53 -16.08
N GLU A 252 20.13 -0.27 -15.95
CA GLU A 252 21.34 0.24 -16.63
C GLU A 252 22.61 -0.57 -16.31
N ASP A 253 22.70 -1.15 -15.12
CA ASP A 253 23.80 -2.01 -14.66
C ASP A 253 23.57 -3.51 -14.95
N GLY A 254 22.41 -3.88 -15.51
CA GLY A 254 22.02 -5.25 -15.80
C GLY A 254 21.77 -6.13 -14.57
N SER A 255 21.73 -5.57 -13.35
CA SER A 255 21.58 -6.35 -12.12
C SER A 255 20.13 -6.79 -11.82
N ARG A 256 19.14 -6.13 -12.43
CA ARG A 256 17.71 -6.34 -12.16
C ARG A 256 16.87 -6.22 -13.42
N ASP A 257 15.83 -7.05 -13.54
CA ASP A 257 14.73 -6.78 -14.48
C ASP A 257 13.76 -5.79 -13.83
N THR A 258 13.23 -4.85 -14.62
CA THR A 258 12.45 -3.71 -14.13
C THR A 258 11.07 -3.67 -14.77
N ALA A 259 10.08 -3.20 -14.01
CA ALA A 259 8.75 -2.91 -14.50
C ALA A 259 8.22 -1.61 -13.92
N PHE A 260 7.36 -0.95 -14.68
CA PHE A 260 6.56 0.17 -14.22
C PHE A 260 5.09 -0.23 -14.21
N ALA A 261 4.42 -0.10 -13.07
CA ALA A 261 3.00 -0.42 -12.93
C ALA A 261 2.22 0.80 -12.42
N TRP A 262 0.93 0.88 -12.73
CA TRP A 262 0.06 1.94 -12.25
C TRP A 262 -1.40 1.49 -12.17
N ILE A 263 -2.20 2.30 -11.48
CA ILE A 263 -3.65 2.18 -11.50
C ILE A 263 -4.22 3.49 -12.00
N GLU A 264 -5.14 3.42 -12.96
CA GLU A 264 -5.92 4.55 -13.47
C GLU A 264 -7.42 4.28 -13.35
N LYS A 265 -8.22 5.34 -13.18
CA LYS A 265 -9.68 5.26 -13.23
C LYS A 265 -10.19 5.38 -14.67
N ALA A 266 -11.46 5.05 -14.89
CA ALA A 266 -12.15 5.24 -16.18
C ALA A 266 -12.12 6.67 -16.75
N ASP A 267 -11.92 7.71 -15.93
CA ASP A 267 -11.75 9.10 -16.37
C ASP A 267 -10.30 9.47 -16.76
N GLY A 268 -9.35 8.53 -16.64
CA GLY A 268 -7.93 8.74 -16.85
C GLY A 268 -7.16 9.28 -15.63
N THR A 269 -7.80 9.41 -14.46
CA THR A 269 -7.13 9.78 -13.22
C THR A 269 -6.22 8.66 -12.76
N ILE A 270 -4.91 8.89 -12.79
CA ILE A 270 -3.93 8.00 -12.14
C ILE A 270 -4.18 8.02 -10.63
N VAL A 271 -4.35 6.85 -10.01
CA VAL A 271 -4.51 6.66 -8.56
C VAL A 271 -3.14 6.55 -7.91
N LEU A 272 -2.34 5.59 -8.38
CA LEU A 272 -1.00 5.34 -7.91
C LEU A 272 -0.09 4.90 -9.06
N ILE A 273 1.21 5.05 -8.85
CA ILE A 273 2.27 4.54 -9.73
C ILE A 273 3.26 3.74 -8.91
N ALA A 274 3.91 2.77 -9.53
CA ALA A 274 4.93 1.93 -8.90
C ALA A 274 6.11 1.70 -9.84
N GLN A 275 7.31 1.79 -9.30
CA GLN A 275 8.49 1.17 -9.88
C GLN A 275 8.70 -0.18 -9.19
N ALA A 276 8.87 -1.23 -9.99
CA ALA A 276 9.06 -2.60 -9.53
C ALA A 276 10.31 -3.18 -10.18
N SER A 277 10.96 -4.13 -9.51
CA SER A 277 12.09 -4.87 -10.08
C SER A 277 12.34 -6.18 -9.36
N VAL A 278 13.05 -7.10 -10.01
CA VAL A 278 13.56 -8.37 -9.44
C VAL A 278 15.03 -8.56 -9.81
N ALA A 279 15.78 -9.36 -9.06
CA ALA A 279 17.16 -9.71 -9.45
C ALA A 279 17.18 -10.51 -10.76
N ALA A 280 18.12 -10.16 -11.65
CA ALA A 280 18.32 -10.77 -12.98
C ALA A 280 18.40 -12.32 -12.91
#